data_AF-A0A1I8PA08-F1
#
_entry.id   AF-A0A1I8PA08-F1
#
_cell.length_a   1.000
_cell.length_b   1.000
_cell.length_c   1.000
_cell.angle_alpha   90.00
_cell.angle_beta   90.00
_cell.angle_gamma   90.00
#
_symmetry.space_group_name_H-M   'P 1'
#
loop_
_entity.id
_entity.type
_entity.pdbx_description
1 polymer ?
#
loop_
_entity_poly.entity_id
_entity_poly.type
_entity_poly.pdbx_seq_one_letter_code
_entity_poly.pdbx_strand_id
1 'polypeptide(L)'
;MKFEIFLVVTLAIVAGVLADTKVLHNVHIADGNLVRNEKISVNNADTPDEELVIDGSYSHRYEPVPGQNSPYTIVVIYVADKDGNRVKYTIQVAPPVLSLNPSTLKSLSG
;
A
#
# COMPACT_ATOMS: atom_id res chain seq x y z
N MET A 1 6.61 -49.51 -13.55
CA MET A 1 5.55 -48.91 -14.38
C MET A 1 4.32 -48.41 -13.62
N LYS A 2 3.71 -49.14 -12.67
CA LYS A 2 2.50 -48.67 -11.97
C LYS A 2 2.73 -47.49 -11.00
N PHE A 3 3.93 -47.39 -10.42
CA PHE A 3 4.27 -46.35 -9.44
C PHE A 3 4.52 -44.97 -10.08
N GLU A 4 5.11 -44.95 -11.28
CA GLU A 4 5.42 -43.70 -11.98
C GLU A 4 4.16 -43.00 -12.51
N ILE A 5 3.15 -43.76 -12.93
CA ILE A 5 1.86 -43.20 -13.35
C ILE A 5 1.17 -42.51 -12.16
N PHE A 6 1.27 -43.10 -10.95
CA PHE A 6 0.67 -42.53 -9.75
C PHE A 6 1.34 -41.21 -9.34
N LEU A 7 2.67 -41.12 -9.52
CA LEU A 7 3.46 -39.93 -9.22
C LEU A 7 3.20 -38.78 -10.21
N VAL A 8 3.04 -39.09 -11.51
CA VAL A 8 2.70 -38.10 -12.54
C VAL A 8 1.28 -37.55 -12.32
N VAL A 9 0.33 -38.40 -11.92
CA VAL A 9 -1.05 -37.96 -11.63
C VAL A 9 -1.11 -37.08 -10.37
N THR A 10 -0.36 -37.39 -9.32
CA THR A 10 -0.29 -36.52 -8.13
C THR A 10 0.39 -35.18 -8.44
N LEU A 11 1.45 -35.17 -9.25
CA LEU A 11 2.14 -33.92 -9.64
C LEU A 11 1.24 -33.01 -10.51
N ALA A 12 0.41 -33.60 -11.37
CA ALA A 12 -0.53 -32.86 -12.22
C ALA A 12 -1.70 -32.23 -11.44
N ILE A 13 -2.12 -32.83 -10.33
CA ILE A 13 -3.19 -32.27 -9.47
C ILE A 13 -2.69 -31.05 -8.67
N VAL A 14 -1.40 -30.99 -8.34
CA VAL A 14 -0.82 -29.87 -7.56
C VAL A 14 -0.60 -28.61 -8.44
N ALA A 15 -0.53 -28.75 -9.75
CA ALA A 15 -0.17 -27.64 -10.65
C ALA A 15 -1.31 -26.63 -10.92
N GLY A 16 -2.51 -26.83 -10.36
CA GLY A 16 -3.72 -26.12 -10.75
C GLY A 16 -4.43 -25.36 -9.63
N VAL A 17 -3.70 -24.66 -8.75
CA VAL A 17 -4.33 -23.62 -7.91
C VAL A 17 -3.94 -22.27 -8.50
N LEU A 18 -4.82 -21.73 -9.36
CA LEU A 18 -4.78 -20.30 -9.66
C LEU A 18 -5.06 -19.58 -8.34
N ALA A 19 -4.05 -18.91 -7.78
CA ALA A 19 -4.21 -18.14 -6.55
C ALA A 19 -5.22 -17.01 -6.80
N ASP A 20 -6.50 -17.28 -6.55
CA ASP A 20 -7.55 -16.29 -6.68
C ASP A 20 -7.41 -15.29 -5.53
N THR A 21 -7.24 -14.03 -5.89
CA THR A 21 -7.11 -12.94 -4.92
C THR A 21 -8.44 -12.20 -4.85
N LYS A 22 -9.15 -12.38 -3.75
CA LYS A 22 -10.41 -11.71 -3.49
C LYS A 22 -10.18 -10.43 -2.72
N VAL A 23 -10.38 -9.28 -3.35
CA VAL A 23 -10.33 -7.98 -2.66
C VAL A 23 -11.59 -7.80 -1.83
N LEU A 24 -11.45 -7.64 -0.52
CA LEU A 24 -12.56 -7.39 0.39
C LEU A 24 -12.86 -5.89 0.50
N HIS A 25 -11.82 -5.07 0.61
CA HIS A 25 -11.98 -3.63 0.76
C HIS A 25 -10.78 -2.84 0.25
N ASN A 26 -11.05 -1.62 -0.23
CA ASN A 26 -10.06 -0.61 -0.54
C ASN A 26 -10.40 0.66 0.22
N VAL A 27 -9.45 1.14 1.04
CA VAL A 27 -9.54 2.38 1.78
C VAL A 27 -8.65 3.41 1.09
N HIS A 28 -9.22 4.56 0.79
CA HIS A 28 -8.47 5.75 0.40
C HIS A 28 -8.93 6.91 1.27
N ILE A 29 -8.02 7.47 2.05
CA ILE A 29 -8.26 8.63 2.90
C ILE A 29 -7.22 9.68 2.53
N ALA A 30 -7.69 10.87 2.16
CA ALA A 30 -6.85 12.04 1.96
C ALA A 30 -7.42 13.20 2.79
N ASP A 31 -6.63 13.70 3.75
CA ASP A 31 -7.01 14.78 4.65
C ASP A 31 -5.81 15.73 4.84
N GLY A 32 -5.87 16.88 4.17
CA GLY A 32 -4.81 17.88 4.19
C GLY A 32 -3.43 17.31 3.80
N ASN A 33 -2.54 17.22 4.78
CA ASN A 33 -1.17 16.74 4.61
C ASN A 33 -1.02 15.22 4.73
N LEU A 34 -2.12 14.50 4.97
CA LEU A 34 -2.16 13.06 5.22
C LEU A 34 -2.83 12.34 4.05
N VAL A 35 -2.21 11.25 3.58
CA VAL A 35 -2.82 10.30 2.65
C VAL A 35 -2.60 8.88 3.15
N ARG A 36 -3.66 8.08 3.22
CA ARG A 36 -3.63 6.65 3.52
C ARG A 36 -4.30 5.87 2.40
N ASN A 37 -3.62 4.84 1.91
CA ASN A 37 -4.19 3.84 1.00
C ASN A 37 -4.05 2.47 1.66
N GLU A 38 -5.11 1.69 1.74
CA GLU A 38 -5.07 0.34 2.29
C GLU A 38 -5.95 -0.59 1.46
N LYS A 39 -5.45 -1.78 1.17
CA LYS A 39 -6.15 -2.84 0.47
C LYS A 39 -6.20 -4.05 1.41
N ILE A 40 -7.41 -4.49 1.69
CA ILE A 40 -7.67 -5.71 2.47
C ILE A 40 -8.14 -6.77 1.48
N SER A 41 -7.40 -7.86 1.38
CA SER A 41 -7.66 -8.94 0.42
C SER A 41 -7.48 -10.31 1.06
N VAL A 42 -8.08 -11.30 0.45
CA VAL A 42 -7.90 -12.72 0.76
C VAL A 42 -7.18 -13.36 -0.42
N ASN A 43 -5.99 -13.90 -0.18
CA ASN A 43 -5.26 -14.71 -1.13
C ASN A 43 -5.71 -16.17 -1.04
N ASN A 44 -5.66 -16.89 -2.16
CA ASN A 44 -6.12 -18.27 -2.28
C ASN A 44 -7.56 -18.44 -1.74
N ALA A 45 -8.44 -17.51 -2.09
CA ALA A 45 -9.82 -17.51 -1.61
C ALA A 45 -10.52 -18.84 -1.93
N ASP A 46 -11.35 -19.32 -1.00
CA ASP A 46 -12.11 -20.56 -1.13
C ASP A 46 -11.22 -21.83 -1.23
N THR A 47 -9.97 -21.76 -0.74
CA THR A 47 -9.05 -22.91 -0.64
C THR A 47 -8.63 -23.18 0.82
N PRO A 48 -8.07 -24.36 1.14
CA PRO A 48 -7.53 -24.63 2.47
C PRO A 48 -6.37 -23.70 2.89
N ASP A 49 -5.70 -23.06 1.92
CA ASP A 49 -4.56 -22.16 2.12
C ASP A 49 -4.98 -20.67 2.06
N GLU A 50 -6.25 -20.39 2.38
CA GLU A 50 -6.81 -19.05 2.41
C GLU A 50 -6.06 -18.14 3.40
N GLU A 51 -5.68 -16.95 2.96
CA GLU A 51 -4.88 -16.02 3.74
C GLU A 51 -5.42 -14.60 3.65
N LEU A 52 -5.72 -13.99 4.80
CA LEU A 52 -6.02 -12.56 4.88
C LEU A 52 -4.72 -11.74 4.81
N VAL A 53 -4.66 -10.82 3.85
CA VAL A 53 -3.55 -9.90 3.62
C VAL A 53 -4.04 -8.46 3.65
N ILE A 54 -3.32 -7.61 4.39
CA ILE A 54 -3.53 -6.17 4.44
C ILE A 54 -2.27 -5.48 3.91
N ASP A 55 -2.39 -4.90 2.72
CA ASP A 55 -1.37 -4.04 2.11
C ASP A 55 -1.75 -2.59 2.35
N GLY A 56 -0.84 -1.78 2.88
CA GLY A 56 -1.13 -0.38 3.10
C GLY A 56 0.05 0.56 2.95
N SER A 57 -0.29 1.82 2.72
CA SER A 57 0.62 2.94 2.73
C SER A 57 0.01 4.12 3.47
N TYR A 58 0.84 4.81 4.22
CA TYR A 58 0.52 6.03 4.92
C TYR A 58 1.59 7.06 4.57
N SER A 59 1.16 8.28 4.25
CA SER A 59 2.07 9.40 4.05
C SER A 59 1.57 10.61 4.79
N HIS A 60 2.51 11.33 5.43
CA HIS A 60 2.21 12.57 6.11
C HIS A 60 3.31 13.58 5.84
N ARG A 61 2.90 14.73 5.31
CA ARG A 61 3.75 15.88 5.06
C ARG A 61 3.87 16.74 6.32
N TYR A 62 5.10 17.09 6.67
CA TYR A 62 5.44 17.97 7.77
C TYR A 62 6.03 19.27 7.25
N GLU A 63 5.65 20.36 7.90
CA GLU A 63 6.28 21.66 7.68
C GLU A 63 7.73 21.66 8.20
N PRO A 64 8.60 22.53 7.67
CA PRO A 64 9.99 22.59 8.11
C PRO A 64 10.08 22.89 9.61
N VAL A 65 10.91 22.13 10.32
CA VAL A 65 11.31 22.46 11.69
C VAL A 65 12.37 23.57 11.70
N PRO A 66 12.47 24.39 12.76
CA PRO A 66 13.53 25.39 12.87
C PRO A 66 14.92 24.78 12.64
N GLY A 67 15.67 25.30 11.67
CA GLY A 67 16.98 24.78 11.27
C GLY A 67 16.97 23.84 10.05
N GLN A 68 15.80 23.46 9.53
CA GLN A 68 15.65 22.81 8.21
C GLN A 68 14.91 23.74 7.24
N ASN A 69 15.43 23.86 6.02
CA ASN A 69 14.89 24.77 5.01
C ASN A 69 13.81 24.16 4.12
N SER A 70 13.47 22.87 4.30
CA SER A 70 12.55 22.19 3.39
C SER A 70 11.57 21.30 4.15
N PRO A 71 10.28 21.31 3.74
CA PRO A 71 9.30 20.37 4.27
C PRO A 71 9.70 18.95 3.87
N TYR A 72 9.20 17.97 4.62
CA TYR A 72 9.48 16.56 4.36
C TYR A 72 8.20 15.73 4.48
N THR A 73 8.18 14.60 3.80
CA THR A 73 7.12 13.61 3.88
C THR A 73 7.67 12.35 4.51
N ILE A 74 6.99 11.85 5.53
CA ILE A 74 7.20 10.49 6.03
C ILE A 74 6.26 9.58 5.25
N VAL A 75 6.82 8.56 4.59
CA VAL A 75 6.07 7.50 3.90
C VAL A 75 6.29 6.20 4.67
N VAL A 76 5.20 5.54 5.01
CA VAL A 76 5.17 4.24 5.68
C VAL A 76 4.45 3.28 4.75
N ILE A 77 5.09 2.15 4.42
CA ILE A 77 4.48 1.06 3.66
C ILE A 77 4.46 -0.14 4.58
N TYR A 78 3.32 -0.82 4.68
CA TYR A 78 3.15 -1.97 5.56
C TYR A 78 2.41 -3.10 4.87
N VAL A 79 2.76 -4.33 5.26
CA VAL A 79 2.08 -5.56 4.85
C VAL A 79 1.86 -6.37 6.12
N ALA A 80 0.61 -6.75 6.39
CA ALA A 80 0.26 -7.69 7.43
C ALA A 80 -0.35 -8.94 6.80
N ASP A 81 0.27 -10.09 7.07
CA ASP A 81 -0.10 -11.40 6.54
C ASP A 81 0.31 -12.50 7.55
N LYS A 82 0.31 -13.78 7.15
CA LYS A 82 0.65 -14.90 8.03
C LYS A 82 2.08 -14.86 8.57
N ASP A 83 2.99 -14.17 7.87
CA ASP A 83 4.40 -14.04 8.26
C ASP A 83 4.61 -12.84 9.22
N GLY A 84 3.51 -12.21 9.66
CA GLY A 84 3.50 -11.11 10.61
C GLY A 84 3.38 -9.74 9.94
N ASN A 85 3.58 -8.68 10.73
CA ASN A 85 3.54 -7.31 10.24
C ASN A 85 4.93 -6.83 9.84
N ARG A 86 5.09 -6.41 8.59
CA ARG A 86 6.33 -5.86 8.04
C ARG A 86 6.11 -4.43 7.62
N VAL A 87 6.96 -3.52 8.11
CA VAL A 87 6.82 -2.08 7.88
C VAL A 87 8.12 -1.49 7.34
N LYS A 88 8.01 -0.61 6.35
CA LYS A 88 9.12 0.17 5.78
C LYS A 88 8.83 1.66 5.92
N TYR A 89 9.79 2.39 6.48
CA TYR A 89 9.74 3.85 6.62
C TYR A 89 10.68 4.51 5.61
N THR A 90 10.23 5.59 4.98
CA THR A 90 11.03 6.42 4.09
C THR A 90 10.76 7.89 4.40
N ILE A 91 11.81 8.70 4.46
CA ILE A 91 11.69 10.15 4.56
C ILE A 91 12.08 10.74 3.20
N GLN A 92 11.25 11.61 2.67
CA GLN A 92 11.46 12.26 1.38
C GLN A 92 11.41 13.77 1.55
N VAL A 93 12.31 14.49 0.89
CA VAL A 93 12.19 15.95 0.80
C VAL A 93 10.94 16.26 -0.02
N ALA A 94 10.06 17.09 0.51
CA ALA A 94 8.81 17.43 -0.13
C ALA A 94 8.97 18.76 -0.90
N PRO A 95 8.45 18.89 -2.13
CA PRO A 95 8.46 20.16 -2.83
C PRO A 95 7.61 21.17 -2.06
N PRO A 96 8.00 22.45 -1.94
CA PRO A 96 7.21 23.47 -1.24
C PRO A 96 5.81 23.56 -1.84
N VAL A 97 4.78 23.62 -0.99
CA VAL A 97 3.41 23.87 -1.46
C VAL A 97 3.32 25.37 -1.76
N LEU A 98 3.07 25.73 -3.00
CA LEU A 98 2.72 27.10 -3.36
C LEU A 98 1.33 27.40 -2.79
N SER A 99 1.30 28.01 -1.61
CA SER A 99 0.07 28.60 -1.07
C SER A 99 -0.29 29.82 -1.91
N LEU A 100 -1.36 29.71 -2.71
CA LEU A 100 -1.94 30.86 -3.38
C LEU A 100 -2.58 31.75 -2.30
N ASN A 101 -1.89 32.82 -1.92
CA ASN A 101 -2.46 33.80 -1.01
C ASN A 101 -3.61 34.54 -1.71
N PRO A 102 -4.84 34.53 -1.16
CA PRO A 102 -5.97 35.25 -1.74
C PRO A 102 -5.71 36.75 -1.98
N SER A 103 -4.80 37.37 -1.21
CA SER A 103 -4.42 38.77 -1.40
C SER A 103 -3.61 39.02 -2.67
N THR A 104 -2.89 38.01 -3.19
CA THR A 104 -2.14 38.12 -4.44
C THR A 104 -3.02 37.97 -5.69
N LEU A 105 -4.16 37.27 -5.59
CA LEU A 105 -5.10 37.07 -6.70
C LEU A 105 -5.88 38.35 -7.08
N LYS A 106 -6.11 39.27 -6.12
CA LYS A 106 -6.80 40.54 -6.39
C LYS A 106 -5.97 41.54 -7.21
N SER A 107 -4.66 41.37 -7.30
CA SER A 107 -3.77 42.33 -7.98
C SER A 107 -3.70 42.18 -9.50
N LEU A 108 -4.21 41.08 -10.05
CA LEU A 108 -4.14 40.74 -11.48
C LEU A 108 -5.43 41.04 -12.27
N SER A 109 -6.48 41.52 -11.60
CA SER A 109 -7.77 41.89 -12.22
C SER A 109 -8.05 43.40 -12.16
N GLY A 110 -7.02 44.21 -11.97
CA GLY A 110 -7.10 45.67 -11.94
C GLY A 110 -6.73 46.29 -13.28
#